data_AF-A0A926NTY4-F1
#
_entry.id   AF-A0A926NTY4-F1
#
_cell.length_a   1.000
_cell.length_b   1.000
_cell.length_c   1.000
_cell.angle_alpha   90.00
_cell.angle_beta   90.00
_cell.angle_gamma   90.00
#
_symmetry.space_group_name_H-M   'P 1'
#
loop_
_entity.id
_entity.type
_entity.pdbx_description
1 polymer ?
#
loop_
_entity_poly.entity_id
_entity_poly.type
_entity_poly.pdbx_seq_one_letter_code
_entity_poly.pdbx_strand_id
1 'polypeptide(L)'
;MDTSIETEFNQQRLFYSRKFRLTKDGFRVRSKTLFKQHEYELNYEEVGSKIITTKDGKNGWLISSSILILLAAILLIVRLSGGDVEKGAEVLYGSFGVVCGIMYAFTFKNSIYLVKSNNQNAIEFLNNNPSKEKLEKFISIIKSKRKDYLINRYGTIRKSIGYEQQCNELSWLYDNNVIDELEYKDKIRELESIVLNPVKVVGFTSGSND
;
A
#
# COMPACT_ATOMS: atom_id res chain seq x y z
N MET A 1 -19.69 -2.24 23.56
CA MET A 1 -18.99 -3.06 22.54
C MET A 1 -17.62 -2.44 22.36
N ASP A 2 -16.60 -3.12 22.87
CA ASP A 2 -15.22 -2.63 22.92
C ASP A 2 -14.59 -2.87 21.54
N THR A 3 -14.73 -1.92 20.61
CA THR A 3 -14.03 -1.96 19.33
C THR A 3 -12.59 -1.51 19.55
N SER A 4 -11.76 -2.43 20.05
CA SER A 4 -10.31 -2.30 19.92
C SER A 4 -10.00 -2.19 18.44
N ILE A 5 -9.73 -0.97 17.96
CA ILE A 5 -9.24 -0.75 16.60
C ILE A 5 -7.99 -1.62 16.48
N GLU A 6 -7.99 -2.57 15.55
CA GLU A 6 -6.86 -3.46 15.32
C GLU A 6 -5.70 -2.58 14.81
N THR A 7 -4.86 -2.11 15.74
CA THR A 7 -3.73 -1.24 15.46
C THR A 7 -2.60 -2.00 14.79
N GLU A 8 -2.68 -3.33 14.77
CA GLU A 8 -1.66 -4.22 14.25
C GLU A 8 -2.26 -5.20 13.25
N PHE A 9 -1.52 -5.45 12.18
CA PHE A 9 -1.86 -6.45 11.18
C PHE A 9 -0.62 -7.27 10.86
N ASN A 10 -0.75 -8.59 10.85
CA ASN A 10 0.37 -9.50 10.63
C ASN A 10 0.10 -10.41 9.44
N GLN A 11 1.06 -10.47 8.53
CA GLN A 11 1.07 -11.36 7.39
C GLN A 11 2.25 -12.32 7.54
N GLN A 12 1.98 -13.62 7.51
CA GLN A 12 3.01 -14.65 7.53
C GLN A 12 2.86 -15.55 6.32
N ARG A 13 3.99 -15.90 5.69
CA ARG A 13 4.07 -16.85 4.59
C ARG A 13 5.41 -17.55 4.63
N LEU A 14 5.42 -18.85 4.95
CA LEU A 14 6.64 -19.68 5.05
C LEU A 14 7.70 -18.97 5.93
N PHE A 15 8.78 -18.49 5.31
CA PHE A 15 9.88 -17.83 5.99
C PHE A 15 9.89 -16.30 5.87
N TYR A 16 8.75 -15.74 5.47
CA TYR A 16 8.52 -14.32 5.34
C TYR A 16 7.40 -13.90 6.28
N SER A 17 7.64 -12.86 7.08
CA SER A 17 6.61 -12.25 7.91
C SER A 17 6.67 -10.74 7.80
N ARG A 18 5.52 -10.08 7.73
CA ARG A 18 5.39 -8.62 7.74
C ARG A 18 4.35 -8.22 8.78
N LYS A 19 4.77 -7.38 9.71
CA LYS A 19 3.92 -6.77 10.74
C LYS A 19 3.75 -5.31 10.41
N PHE A 20 2.51 -4.86 10.47
CA PHE A 20 2.12 -3.48 10.23
C PHE A 20 1.54 -2.94 11.52
N ARG A 21 1.94 -1.74 11.90
CA ARG A 21 1.44 -1.07 13.11
C ARG A 21 1.08 0.37 12.80
N LEU A 22 -0.15 0.74 13.13
CA LEU A 22 -0.62 2.12 13.10
C LEU A 22 -0.07 2.86 14.32
N THR A 23 0.50 4.04 14.08
CA THR A 23 0.98 4.94 15.13
C THR A 23 0.11 6.22 15.14
N LYS A 24 0.46 7.20 15.96
CA LYS A 24 -0.29 8.48 15.98
C LYS A 24 -0.06 9.31 14.71
N ASP A 25 1.17 9.30 14.20
CA ASP A 25 1.62 10.20 13.14
C ASP A 25 1.88 9.48 11.81
N GLY A 26 1.77 8.14 11.82
CA GLY A 26 1.99 7.36 10.61
C GLY A 26 1.82 5.86 10.78
N PHE A 27 2.67 5.14 10.06
CA PHE A 27 2.54 3.72 9.80
C PHE A 27 3.91 3.04 9.82
N ARG A 28 4.07 2.07 10.71
CA ARG A 28 5.32 1.32 10.86
C ARG A 28 5.19 -0.06 10.22
N VAL A 29 6.20 -0.42 9.42
CA VAL A 29 6.27 -1.72 8.75
C VAL A 29 7.52 -2.43 9.20
N ARG A 30 7.35 -3.62 9.75
CA ARG A 30 8.45 -4.53 10.09
C ARG A 30 8.34 -5.78 9.25
N SER A 31 9.35 -6.01 8.42
CA SER A 31 9.49 -7.20 7.60
C SER A 31 10.65 -8.07 8.09
N LYS A 32 10.44 -9.37 8.10
CA LYS A 32 11.44 -10.37 8.47
C LYS A 32 11.42 -11.49 7.45
N THR A 33 12.59 -11.77 6.91
CA THR A 33 12.95 -12.91 6.08
C THR A 33 14.01 -13.73 6.84
N LEU A 34 14.31 -14.97 6.42
CA LEU A 34 15.32 -15.84 7.07
C LEU A 34 16.62 -15.12 7.46
N PHE A 35 17.14 -14.29 6.56
CA PHE A 35 18.46 -13.66 6.71
C PHE A 35 18.43 -12.15 6.92
N LYS A 36 17.25 -11.52 6.82
CA LYS A 36 17.14 -10.06 6.80
C LYS A 36 15.93 -9.62 7.60
N GLN A 37 16.13 -8.61 8.44
CA GLN A 37 15.05 -7.84 9.04
C GLN A 37 15.15 -6.42 8.52
N HIS A 38 14.02 -5.86 8.13
CA HIS A 38 13.92 -4.47 7.69
C HIS A 38 12.71 -3.83 8.33
N GLU A 39 12.91 -2.67 8.93
CA GLU A 39 11.90 -1.88 9.61
C GLU A 39 11.99 -0.45 9.10
N TYR A 40 10.84 0.10 8.74
CA TYR A 40 10.73 1.49 8.31
C TYR A 40 9.39 2.08 8.80
N GLU A 41 9.36 3.39 8.90
CA GLU A 41 8.20 4.17 9.34
C GLU A 41 7.87 5.19 8.26
N LEU A 42 6.59 5.29 7.94
CA LEU A 42 6.05 6.22 6.95
C LEU A 42 5.06 7.14 7.63
N ASN A 43 5.22 8.44 7.44
CA ASN A 43 4.24 9.43 7.90
C ASN A 43 2.97 9.34 7.07
N TYR A 44 1.82 9.76 7.60
CA TYR A 44 0.55 9.71 6.85
C TYR A 44 0.56 10.54 5.56
N GLU A 45 1.41 11.56 5.47
CA GLU A 45 1.67 12.40 4.30
C GLU A 45 2.32 11.60 3.13
N GLU A 46 3.01 10.49 3.46
CA GLU A 46 3.67 9.60 2.50
C GLU A 46 2.83 8.39 2.13
N VAL A 47 1.81 8.07 2.93
CA VAL A 47 0.90 6.95 2.67
C VAL A 47 0.03 7.26 1.46
N GLY A 48 0.06 6.34 0.48
CA GLY A 48 -0.75 6.42 -0.73
C GLY A 48 -2.24 6.13 -0.54
N SER A 49 -3.05 6.47 -1.54
CA SER A 49 -4.50 6.16 -1.59
C SER A 49 -4.85 5.15 -2.70
N LYS A 50 -3.99 5.03 -3.71
CA LYS A 50 -4.21 4.17 -4.88
C LYS A 50 -3.76 2.74 -4.61
N ILE A 51 -4.57 1.79 -5.05
CA ILE A 51 -4.30 0.36 -4.90
C ILE A 51 -3.86 -0.19 -6.26
N ILE A 52 -2.70 -0.84 -6.31
CA ILE A 52 -2.19 -1.57 -7.48
C ILE A 52 -2.04 -3.03 -7.10
N THR A 53 -2.47 -3.94 -7.97
CA THR A 53 -2.28 -5.39 -7.76
C THR A 53 -1.25 -5.92 -8.74
N THR A 54 -0.29 -6.70 -8.24
CA THR A 54 0.75 -7.32 -9.06
C THR A 54 0.85 -8.80 -8.73
N LYS A 55 0.96 -9.62 -9.78
CA LYS A 55 1.32 -11.03 -9.68
C LYS A 55 2.75 -11.16 -10.16
N ASP A 56 3.67 -11.40 -9.23
CA ASP A 56 5.09 -11.52 -9.52
C ASP A 56 5.55 -12.94 -9.22
N GLY A 57 6.37 -13.49 -10.11
CA GLY A 57 7.09 -14.73 -9.92
C GLY A 57 8.42 -14.64 -10.65
N LYS A 58 9.43 -15.40 -10.21
CA LYS A 58 10.67 -15.49 -10.96
C LYS A 58 10.45 -16.36 -12.19
N ASN A 59 9.99 -15.75 -13.28
CA ASN A 59 9.60 -16.43 -14.52
C ASN A 59 10.72 -17.30 -15.11
N GLY A 60 11.99 -17.00 -14.83
CA GLY A 60 13.12 -17.87 -15.19
C GLY A 60 12.95 -19.31 -14.71
N TRP A 61 12.48 -19.53 -13.47
CA TRP A 61 12.21 -20.88 -12.96
C TRP A 61 11.07 -21.57 -13.70
N LEU A 62 10.03 -20.83 -14.07
CA LEU A 62 8.91 -21.36 -14.85
C LEU A 62 9.37 -21.76 -16.26
N ILE A 63 10.15 -20.91 -16.93
CA ILE A 63 10.68 -21.19 -18.27
C ILE A 63 11.59 -22.43 -18.23
N SER A 64 12.53 -22.49 -17.28
CA SER A 64 13.40 -23.66 -17.10
C SER A 64 12.59 -24.93 -16.83
N SER A 65 11.58 -24.86 -15.96
CA SER A 65 10.66 -25.97 -15.69
C SER A 65 9.99 -26.46 -16.97
N SER A 66 9.43 -25.55 -17.77
CA SER A 66 8.72 -25.89 -19.01
C SER A 66 9.64 -26.54 -20.04
N ILE A 67 10.85 -26.01 -20.25
CA ILE A 67 11.83 -26.56 -21.20
C ILE A 67 12.26 -27.97 -20.78
N LEU A 68 12.57 -28.17 -19.50
CA LEU A 68 13.02 -29.46 -18.98
C LEU A 68 11.94 -30.53 -19.05
N ILE A 69 10.69 -30.17 -18.74
CA ILE A 69 9.54 -31.09 -18.85
C ILE A 69 9.28 -31.44 -20.33
N LEU A 70 9.37 -30.45 -21.23
CA LEU A 70 9.22 -30.69 -22.67
C LEU A 70 10.32 -31.62 -23.19
N LEU A 71 11.57 -31.40 -22.78
CA LEU A 71 12.69 -32.27 -23.15
C LEU A 71 12.51 -33.70 -22.63
N ALA A 72 12.08 -33.85 -21.38
CA ALA A 72 11.75 -35.16 -20.79
C ALA A 72 10.63 -35.87 -21.57
N ALA A 73 9.59 -35.15 -21.98
CA ALA A 73 8.50 -35.69 -22.79
C ALA A 73 8.97 -36.14 -24.18
N ILE A 74 9.84 -35.36 -24.84
CA ILE A 74 10.43 -35.75 -26.14
C ILE A 74 11.26 -37.03 -25.99
N LEU A 75 12.13 -37.11 -24.98
CA LEU A 75 12.95 -38.30 -24.73
C LEU A 75 12.08 -39.53 -24.43
N LEU A 76 10.98 -39.35 -23.68
CA LEU A 76 10.02 -40.42 -23.43
C LEU A 76 9.39 -40.92 -24.74
N ILE A 77 8.96 -40.03 -25.64
CA ILE A 77 8.36 -40.39 -26.93
C ILE A 77 9.37 -41.13 -27.81
N VAL A 78 10.61 -40.65 -27.89
CA VAL A 78 11.66 -41.32 -28.67
C VAL A 78 11.90 -42.73 -28.14
N ARG A 79 11.98 -42.88 -26.81
CA ARG A 79 12.15 -44.19 -26.16
C ARG A 79 10.99 -45.14 -26.45
N LEU A 80 9.74 -44.66 -26.39
CA LEU A 80 8.54 -45.44 -26.73
C LEU A 80 8.47 -45.80 -28.21
N SER A 81 9.09 -45.01 -29.08
CA SER A 81 9.19 -45.26 -30.53
C SER A 81 10.33 -46.22 -30.89
N GLY A 82 11.03 -46.79 -29.90
CA GLY A 82 12.15 -47.71 -30.11
C GLY A 82 13.50 -47.02 -30.40
N GLY A 83 13.60 -45.71 -30.20
CA GLY A 83 14.86 -44.98 -30.32
C GLY A 83 15.82 -45.29 -29.16
N ASP A 84 17.12 -45.21 -29.45
CA ASP A 84 18.17 -45.38 -28.45
C ASP A 84 18.28 -44.10 -27.61
N VAL A 85 17.86 -44.19 -26.35
CA VAL A 85 17.91 -43.11 -25.37
C VAL A 85 18.59 -43.67 -24.13
N GLU A 86 19.52 -42.90 -23.57
CA GLU A 86 20.21 -43.27 -22.34
C GLU A 86 19.19 -43.54 -21.22
N LYS A 87 19.38 -44.67 -20.53
CA LYS A 87 18.43 -45.14 -19.52
C LYS A 87 18.28 -44.11 -18.40
N GLY A 88 17.09 -43.53 -18.28
CA GLY A 88 16.74 -42.64 -17.18
C GLY A 88 16.99 -41.16 -17.46
N ALA A 89 17.44 -40.79 -18.68
CA ALA A 89 17.57 -39.39 -19.08
C ALA A 89 16.23 -38.64 -18.94
N GLU A 90 15.12 -39.26 -19.31
CA GLU A 90 13.77 -38.70 -19.19
C GLU A 90 13.37 -38.44 -17.73
N VAL A 91 13.76 -39.34 -16.82
CA VAL A 91 13.49 -39.20 -15.37
C VAL A 91 14.35 -38.08 -14.78
N LEU A 92 15.62 -38.00 -15.20
CA LEU A 92 16.54 -36.97 -14.76
C LEU A 92 16.05 -35.57 -15.16
N TYR A 93 15.78 -35.32 -16.44
CA TYR A 93 15.28 -34.03 -16.91
C TYR A 93 13.90 -33.71 -16.33
N GLY A 94 13.02 -34.71 -16.21
CA GLY A 94 11.71 -34.55 -15.57
C GLY A 94 11.84 -34.12 -14.11
N SER A 95 12.74 -34.75 -13.34
CA SER A 95 12.97 -34.43 -11.93
C SER A 95 13.48 -32.99 -11.74
N PHE A 96 14.45 -32.55 -12.55
CA PHE A 96 14.92 -31.16 -12.54
C PHE A 96 13.83 -30.18 -12.94
N GLY A 97 12.98 -30.54 -13.92
CA GLY A 97 11.82 -29.76 -14.30
C GLY A 97 10.85 -29.55 -13.13
N VAL A 98 10.51 -30.62 -12.41
CA VAL A 98 9.65 -30.56 -11.22
C VAL A 98 10.28 -29.69 -10.13
N VAL A 99 11.58 -29.84 -9.84
CA VAL A 99 12.28 -29.01 -8.86
C VAL A 99 12.23 -27.53 -9.25
N CYS A 100 12.45 -27.18 -10.53
CA CYS A 100 12.32 -25.81 -11.02
C CYS A 100 10.89 -25.28 -10.84
N GLY A 101 9.87 -26.10 -11.12
CA GLY A 101 8.46 -25.74 -10.91
C GLY A 101 8.12 -25.48 -9.44
N ILE A 102 8.64 -26.31 -8.53
CA ILE A 102 8.52 -26.12 -7.08
C ILE A 102 9.19 -24.80 -6.67
N MET A 103 10.39 -24.52 -7.18
CA MET A 103 11.09 -23.25 -6.92
C MET A 103 10.29 -22.05 -7.43
N TYR A 104 9.66 -22.15 -8.61
CA TYR A 104 8.76 -21.11 -9.10
C TYR A 104 7.59 -20.88 -8.14
N ALA A 105 6.91 -21.94 -7.67
CA ALA A 105 5.79 -21.84 -6.74
C ALA A 105 6.19 -21.16 -5.41
N PHE A 106 7.40 -21.41 -4.92
CA PHE A 106 7.95 -20.71 -3.75
C PHE A 106 8.19 -19.21 -4.00
N THR A 107 8.56 -18.83 -5.22
CA THR A 107 8.81 -17.42 -5.58
C THR A 107 7.56 -16.66 -5.98
N PHE A 108 6.51 -17.34 -6.44
CA PHE A 108 5.29 -16.71 -6.91
C PHE A 108 4.57 -16.01 -5.75
N LYS A 109 4.25 -14.72 -5.92
CA LYS A 109 3.53 -13.90 -4.95
C LYS A 109 2.48 -13.04 -5.64
N ASN A 110 1.33 -12.94 -4.99
CA ASN A 110 0.26 -12.02 -5.36
C ASN A 110 0.25 -10.89 -4.32
N SER A 111 0.73 -9.72 -4.73
CA SER A 111 0.92 -8.57 -3.85
C SER A 111 -0.03 -7.44 -4.24
N ILE A 112 -0.48 -6.70 -3.24
CA ILE A 112 -1.18 -5.43 -3.38
C ILE A 112 -0.24 -4.33 -2.91
N TYR A 113 -0.19 -3.22 -3.64
CA TYR A 113 0.59 -2.05 -3.29
C TYR A 113 -0.33 -0.87 -3.03
N LEU A 114 -0.14 -0.20 -1.90
CA LEU A 114 -0.73 1.09 -1.62
C LEU A 114 0.28 2.17 -2.03
N VAL A 115 -0.02 2.94 -3.08
CA VAL A 115 0.91 3.87 -3.72
C VAL A 115 0.38 5.29 -3.71
N LYS A 116 1.30 6.25 -3.59
CA LYS A 116 1.04 7.67 -3.81
C LYS A 116 0.95 7.95 -5.32
N SER A 117 0.38 9.09 -5.72
CA SER A 117 0.21 9.45 -7.15
C SER A 117 1.51 9.44 -7.96
N ASN A 118 2.67 9.63 -7.32
CA ASN A 118 3.99 9.57 -7.95
C ASN A 118 4.65 8.17 -7.90
N ASN A 119 3.93 7.13 -7.46
CA ASN A 119 4.40 5.75 -7.26
C ASN A 119 5.58 5.59 -6.27
N GLN A 120 5.90 6.62 -5.47
CA GLN A 120 6.93 6.51 -4.44
C GLN A 120 6.35 5.90 -3.15
N ASN A 121 7.25 5.32 -2.34
CA ASN A 121 6.94 4.77 -1.01
C ASN A 121 5.80 3.75 -0.99
N ALA A 122 5.76 2.88 -2.02
CA ALA A 122 4.75 1.84 -2.14
C ALA A 122 4.76 0.88 -0.95
N ILE A 123 3.63 0.77 -0.25
CA ILE A 123 3.46 -0.20 0.82
C ILE A 123 2.93 -1.49 0.23
N GLU A 124 3.75 -2.54 0.26
CA GLU A 124 3.37 -3.86 -0.22
C GLU A 124 2.60 -4.64 0.85
N PHE A 125 1.55 -5.33 0.43
CA PHE A 125 0.74 -6.28 1.21
C PHE A 125 0.60 -7.59 0.43
N LEU A 126 0.53 -8.72 1.13
CA LEU A 126 0.16 -10.00 0.50
C LEU A 126 -1.36 -10.08 0.32
N ASN A 127 -1.85 -10.23 -0.91
CA ASN A 127 -3.29 -10.14 -1.23
C ASN A 127 -4.16 -11.15 -0.43
N ASN A 128 -3.65 -12.37 -0.25
CA ASN A 128 -4.44 -13.48 0.29
C ASN A 128 -3.98 -13.97 1.67
N ASN A 129 -3.11 -13.23 2.37
CA ASN A 129 -2.63 -13.64 3.70
C ASN A 129 -2.84 -12.50 4.71
N PRO A 130 -3.60 -12.68 5.80
CA PRO A 130 -4.32 -13.89 6.24
C PRO A 130 -5.64 -14.15 5.48
N SER A 131 -6.33 -13.11 5.00
CA SER A 131 -7.44 -13.23 4.04
C SER A 131 -7.61 -11.92 3.28
N LYS A 132 -8.23 -11.97 2.10
CA LYS A 132 -8.49 -10.77 1.29
C LYS A 132 -9.37 -9.77 2.03
N GLU A 133 -10.41 -10.25 2.70
CA GLU A 133 -11.35 -9.42 3.47
C GLU A 133 -10.66 -8.71 4.65
N LYS A 134 -9.81 -9.43 5.41
CA LYS A 134 -9.04 -8.81 6.51
C LYS A 134 -8.07 -7.76 6.00
N LEU A 135 -7.45 -8.00 4.85
CA LEU A 135 -6.57 -7.02 4.22
C LEU A 135 -7.35 -5.79 3.75
N GLU A 136 -8.48 -5.97 3.06
CA GLU A 136 -9.33 -4.86 2.61
C GLU A 136 -9.82 -4.01 3.79
N LYS A 137 -10.23 -4.66 4.88
CA LYS A 137 -10.59 -3.98 6.14
C LYS A 137 -9.40 -3.23 6.75
N PHE A 138 -8.21 -3.81 6.75
CA PHE A 138 -7.04 -3.12 7.27
C PHE A 138 -6.64 -1.91 6.41
N ILE A 139 -6.71 -2.04 5.08
CA ILE A 139 -6.46 -0.93 4.14
C ILE A 139 -7.48 0.20 4.34
N SER A 140 -8.76 -0.11 4.58
CA SER A 140 -9.76 0.92 4.85
C SER A 140 -9.48 1.67 6.15
N ILE A 141 -9.03 0.97 7.20
CA ILE A 141 -8.59 1.58 8.47
C ILE A 141 -7.40 2.52 8.22
N ILE A 142 -6.38 2.10 7.45
CA ILE A 142 -5.23 2.96 7.08
C ILE A 142 -5.72 4.23 6.38
N LYS A 143 -6.59 4.09 5.37
CA LYS A 143 -7.11 5.22 4.61
C LYS A 143 -7.91 6.18 5.48
N SER A 144 -8.74 5.67 6.38
CA SER A 144 -9.50 6.47 7.34
C SER A 144 -8.57 7.25 8.27
N LYS A 145 -7.60 6.58 8.90
CA LYS A 145 -6.65 7.24 9.81
C LYS A 145 -5.81 8.31 9.12
N ARG A 146 -5.38 8.03 7.87
CA ARG A 146 -4.73 9.01 7.02
C ARG A 146 -5.64 10.22 6.77
N LYS A 147 -6.90 10.01 6.38
CA LYS A 147 -7.86 11.09 6.11
C LYS A 147 -8.03 11.96 7.36
N ASP A 148 -8.30 11.34 8.51
CA ASP A 148 -8.50 12.05 9.78
C ASP A 148 -7.28 12.90 10.15
N TYR A 149 -6.09 12.32 10.09
CA TYR A 149 -4.85 13.01 10.42
C TYR A 149 -4.58 14.20 9.49
N LEU A 150 -4.72 14.00 8.16
CA LEU A 150 -4.46 15.05 7.18
C LEU A 150 -5.48 16.18 7.24
N ILE A 151 -6.77 15.89 7.48
CA ILE A 151 -7.80 16.92 7.68
C ILE A 151 -7.54 17.72 8.95
N ASN A 152 -7.20 17.06 10.05
CA ASN A 152 -6.89 17.74 11.31
C ASN A 152 -5.67 18.67 11.17
N ARG A 153 -4.69 18.26 10.36
CA ARG A 153 -3.46 19.02 10.16
C ARG A 153 -3.59 20.16 9.16
N TYR A 154 -4.18 19.91 8.00
CA TYR A 154 -4.19 20.84 6.84
C TYR A 154 -5.60 21.32 6.45
N GLY A 155 -6.65 20.68 6.96
CA GLY A 155 -8.04 20.98 6.59
C GLY A 155 -8.78 21.85 7.60
N THR A 156 -8.11 22.27 8.68
CA THR A 156 -8.70 23.09 9.75
C THR A 156 -8.43 24.56 9.46
N ILE A 157 -9.49 25.34 9.29
CA ILE A 157 -9.36 26.77 9.02
C ILE A 157 -8.95 27.50 10.31
N ARG A 158 -7.90 28.32 10.22
CA ARG A 158 -7.34 29.05 11.36
C ARG A 158 -7.12 30.51 10.98
N LYS A 159 -7.61 31.42 11.83
CA LYS A 159 -7.41 32.88 11.65
C LYS A 159 -5.95 33.30 11.72
N SER A 160 -5.08 32.49 12.33
CA SER A 160 -3.65 32.77 12.48
C SER A 160 -2.83 32.45 11.23
N ILE A 161 -3.42 31.80 10.22
CA ILE A 161 -2.75 31.41 8.98
C ILE A 161 -3.27 32.30 7.85
N GLY A 162 -2.39 32.71 6.92
CA GLY A 162 -2.79 33.52 5.77
C GLY A 162 -3.79 32.80 4.85
N TYR A 163 -4.63 33.57 4.16
CA TYR A 163 -5.63 33.04 3.21
C TYR A 163 -5.00 32.15 2.14
N GLU A 164 -3.95 32.64 1.48
CA GLU A 164 -3.27 31.94 0.40
C GLU A 164 -2.68 30.59 0.86
N GLN A 165 -2.07 30.56 2.05
CA GLN A 165 -1.53 29.33 2.61
C GLN A 165 -2.64 28.29 2.84
N GLN A 166 -3.79 28.70 3.37
CA GLN A 166 -4.92 27.79 3.61
C GLN A 166 -5.53 27.28 2.30
N CYS A 167 -5.63 28.12 1.27
CA CYS A 167 -6.04 27.68 -0.07
C CYS A 167 -5.09 26.61 -0.63
N ASN A 168 -3.78 26.80 -0.48
CA ASN A 168 -2.78 25.84 -0.92
C ASN A 168 -2.88 24.51 -0.16
N GLU A 169 -3.09 24.56 1.16
CA GLU A 169 -3.30 23.37 2.01
C GLU A 169 -4.56 22.60 1.59
N LEU A 170 -5.67 23.30 1.32
CA LEU A 170 -6.92 22.69 0.84
C LEU A 170 -6.75 22.08 -0.57
N SER A 171 -6.07 22.78 -1.49
CA SER A 171 -5.78 22.25 -2.83
C SER A 171 -4.93 21.00 -2.73
N TRP A 172 -3.92 21.00 -1.86
CA TRP A 172 -3.07 19.84 -1.64
C TRP A 172 -3.86 18.64 -1.11
N LEU A 173 -4.83 18.84 -0.20
CA LEU A 173 -5.71 17.77 0.29
C LEU A 173 -6.56 17.17 -0.84
N TYR A 174 -7.11 18.02 -1.71
CA TYR A 174 -7.87 17.59 -2.87
C TYR A 174 -7.00 16.79 -3.87
N ASP A 175 -5.84 17.34 -4.25
CA ASP A 175 -4.90 16.69 -5.18
C ASP A 175 -4.39 15.33 -4.66
N ASN A 176 -4.32 15.16 -3.33
CA ASN A 176 -3.92 13.92 -2.67
C ASN A 176 -5.10 12.99 -2.34
N ASN A 177 -6.29 13.24 -2.91
CA ASN A 177 -7.52 12.46 -2.72
C ASN A 177 -7.85 12.24 -1.22
N VAL A 178 -7.64 13.26 -0.40
CA VAL A 178 -8.01 13.25 1.02
C VAL A 178 -9.44 13.71 1.20
N ILE A 179 -9.81 14.74 0.44
CA ILE A 179 -11.15 15.31 0.38
C ILE A 179 -11.67 15.23 -1.06
N ASP A 180 -12.99 15.16 -1.21
CA ASP A 180 -13.64 15.23 -2.52
C ASP A 180 -13.89 16.67 -3.00
N GLU A 181 -14.41 16.82 -4.22
CA GLU A 181 -14.66 18.12 -4.83
C GLU A 181 -15.70 18.96 -4.05
N LEU A 182 -16.70 18.31 -3.45
CA LEU A 182 -17.74 18.99 -2.67
C LEU A 182 -17.14 19.48 -1.34
N GLU A 183 -16.45 18.60 -0.61
CA GLU A 183 -15.73 18.92 0.62
C GLU A 183 -14.71 20.06 0.39
N TYR A 184 -14.03 20.06 -0.76
CA TYR A 184 -13.09 21.12 -1.14
C TYR A 184 -13.80 22.47 -1.34
N LYS A 185 -14.86 22.51 -2.17
CA LYS A 185 -15.61 23.75 -2.44
C LYS A 185 -16.24 24.33 -1.16
N ASP A 186 -16.75 23.47 -0.28
CA ASP A 186 -17.36 23.89 0.97
C ASP A 186 -16.32 24.51 1.92
N LYS A 187 -15.12 23.93 2.02
CA LYS A 187 -14.02 24.49 2.82
C LYS A 187 -13.49 25.81 2.27
N ILE A 188 -13.41 25.97 0.95
CA ILE A 188 -13.03 27.25 0.33
C ILE A 188 -14.07 28.33 0.67
N ARG A 189 -15.37 28.02 0.55
CA ARG A 189 -16.44 28.96 0.90
C ARG A 189 -16.41 29.37 2.38
N GLU A 190 -16.16 28.40 3.27
CA GLU A 190 -15.98 28.66 4.70
C GLU A 190 -14.81 29.64 4.95
N LEU A 191 -13.66 29.39 4.30
CA LEU A 191 -12.48 30.24 4.40
C LEU A 191 -12.73 31.67 3.89
N GLU A 192 -13.35 31.82 2.72
CA GLU A 192 -13.74 33.11 2.14
C GLU A 192 -14.66 33.90 3.09
N SER A 193 -15.63 33.22 3.72
CA SER A 193 -16.57 33.87 4.64
C SER A 193 -15.89 34.47 5.88
N ILE A 194 -14.81 33.84 6.36
CA ILE A 194 -14.04 34.28 7.53
C ILE A 194 -13.14 35.47 7.19
N VAL A 195 -12.60 35.49 5.97
CA VAL A 195 -11.70 36.56 5.50
C VAL A 195 -12.46 37.80 5.05
N LEU A 196 -13.60 37.63 4.38
CA LEU A 196 -14.40 38.75 3.86
C LEU A 196 -15.30 39.42 4.91
N ASN A 197 -15.59 38.74 6.04
CA ASN A 197 -16.30 39.33 7.18
C ASN A 197 -15.38 39.43 8.42
N PRO A 198 -14.33 40.29 8.42
CA PRO A 198 -13.64 40.61 9.65
C PRO A 198 -14.67 41.26 10.57
N VAL A 199 -14.95 40.63 11.71
CA VAL A 199 -15.88 41.13 12.72
C VAL A 199 -15.65 42.63 12.92
N LYS A 200 -16.66 43.44 12.58
CA LYS A 200 -16.66 44.88 12.79
C LYS A 200 -16.46 45.11 14.29
N VAL A 201 -15.26 45.50 14.71
CA VAL A 201 -14.97 45.80 16.12
C VAL A 201 -15.79 47.03 16.48
N VAL A 202 -16.94 46.81 17.14
CA VAL A 202 -17.76 47.87 17.70
C VAL A 202 -17.10 48.31 19.01
N GLY A 203 -16.43 49.47 18.95
CA GLY A 203 -16.40 50.48 20.01
C GLY A 203 -15.43 50.27 21.18
N PHE A 204 -14.51 51.24 21.33
CA PHE A 204 -14.45 52.04 22.56
C PHE A 204 -14.09 53.48 22.17
N THR A 205 -15.09 54.28 21.84
CA THR A 205 -14.96 55.74 21.97
C THR A 205 -15.02 56.04 23.45
N SER A 206 -13.86 56.11 24.10
CA SER A 206 -13.77 56.67 25.45
C SER A 206 -14.01 58.17 25.33
N GLY A 207 -15.27 58.56 25.42
CA GLY A 207 -15.66 59.94 25.69
C GLY A 207 -15.59 60.16 27.19
N SER A 208 -14.49 60.71 27.67
CA SER A 208 -14.45 61.41 28.96
C SER A 208 -14.37 62.90 28.67
N ASN A 209 -15.54 63.54 28.59
CA ASN A 209 -15.68 64.92 29.03
C ASN A 209 -15.82 64.87 30.55
N ASP A 210 -14.82 65.42 31.24
CA ASP A 210 -14.97 66.47 32.26
C ASP A 210 -13.61 66.75 32.92
#